data_AF-A0A0H5Q897-F1
#
_entry.id   AF-A0A0H5Q897-F1
#
_cell.length_a   1.000
_cell.length_b   1.000
_cell.length_c   1.000
_cell.angle_alpha   90.00
_cell.angle_beta   90.00
_cell.angle_gamma   90.00
#
_symmetry.space_group_name_H-M   'P 1'
#
loop_
_entity.id
_entity.type
_entity.pdbx_description
1 polymer ?
#
loop_
_entity_poly.entity_id
_entity_poly.type
_entity_poly.pdbx_seq_one_letter_code
_entity_poly.pdbx_strand_id
1 'polypeptide(L)'
;MTPNEERALSALLTSKTKLEAAEKAGITDRTMRRYFENPEFCQRYREAFAGVVQDATRRAQQLLEPALSTLQTVMEDEEINPAARVNAAKIALDYAVRLTDQNDLAERLTALEEMRQ
;
A
#
# COMPACT_ATOMS: atom_id res chain seq x y z
N MET A 1 -22.17 2.22 15.04
CA MET A 1 -22.40 2.65 13.63
C MET A 1 -23.89 2.77 13.30
N THR A 2 -24.23 3.71 12.40
CA THR A 2 -25.57 3.94 11.84
C THR A 2 -25.73 3.25 10.47
N PRO A 3 -26.98 3.02 9.99
CA PRO A 3 -27.22 2.44 8.65
C PRO A 3 -26.62 3.27 7.50
N ASN A 4 -26.46 4.58 7.69
CA ASN A 4 -25.84 5.45 6.69
C ASN A 4 -24.31 5.28 6.66
N GLU A 5 -23.69 5.02 7.81
CA GLU A 5 -22.26 4.72 7.91
C GLU A 5 -21.95 3.35 7.29
N GLU A 6 -22.80 2.34 7.48
CA GLU A 6 -22.62 1.02 6.85
C GLU A 6 -22.71 1.07 5.32
N ARG A 7 -23.66 1.85 4.78
CA ARG A 7 -23.76 2.09 3.34
C ARG A 7 -22.54 2.85 2.80
N ALA A 8 -22.07 3.86 3.53
CA ALA A 8 -20.84 4.58 3.18
C ALA A 8 -19.62 3.65 3.17
N LEU A 9 -19.49 2.76 4.14
CA LEU A 9 -18.42 1.77 4.23
C LEU A 9 -18.42 0.81 3.03
N SER A 10 -19.60 0.31 2.67
CA SER A 10 -19.78 -0.61 1.54
C SER A 10 -19.48 0.08 0.19
N ALA A 11 -19.89 1.35 0.05
CA ALA A 11 -19.58 2.15 -1.11
C ALA A 11 -18.07 2.42 -1.23
N LEU A 12 -17.41 2.74 -0.12
CA LEU A 12 -15.97 2.99 -0.08
C LEU A 12 -15.14 1.79 -0.57
N LEU A 13 -15.57 0.55 -0.28
CA LEU A 13 -14.86 -0.67 -0.72
C LEU A 13 -14.86 -0.89 -2.24
N THR A 14 -15.78 -0.25 -2.96
CA THR A 14 -16.02 -0.51 -4.38
C THR A 14 -15.84 0.70 -5.28
N SER A 15 -15.53 1.86 -4.70
CA SER A 15 -15.35 3.13 -5.41
C SER A 15 -13.88 3.54 -5.42
N LYS A 16 -13.47 4.26 -6.47
CA LYS A 16 -12.08 4.72 -6.63
C LYS A 16 -11.78 5.97 -5.81
N THR A 17 -12.80 6.75 -5.47
CA THR A 17 -12.67 8.01 -4.73
C THR A 17 -13.72 8.12 -3.63
N LYS A 18 -13.44 8.96 -2.62
CA LYS A 18 -14.39 9.26 -1.54
C LYS A 18 -15.64 9.98 -2.04
N LEU A 19 -15.51 10.79 -3.09
CA LEU A 19 -16.63 11.50 -3.71
C LEU A 19 -17.59 10.52 -4.36
N GLU A 20 -17.07 9.61 -5.19
CA GLU A 20 -17.86 8.54 -5.83
C GLU A 20 -18.52 7.63 -4.78
N ALA A 21 -17.80 7.31 -3.71
CA ALA A 21 -18.35 6.54 -2.60
C ALA A 21 -19.49 7.27 -1.88
N ALA A 22 -19.39 8.60 -1.72
CA ALA A 22 -20.43 9.42 -1.11
C ALA A 22 -21.70 9.43 -1.98
N GLU A 23 -21.55 9.64 -3.29
CA GLU A 23 -22.64 9.58 -4.26
C GLU A 23 -23.33 8.21 -4.24
N LYS A 24 -22.55 7.12 -4.29
CA LYS A 24 -23.04 5.74 -4.24
C LYS A 24 -23.74 5.39 -2.93
N ALA A 25 -23.29 5.97 -1.82
CA ALA A 25 -23.92 5.82 -0.51
C ALA A 25 -25.15 6.74 -0.31
N GLY A 26 -25.42 7.64 -1.26
CA GLY A 26 -26.51 8.61 -1.18
C GLY A 26 -26.29 9.67 -0.10
N ILE A 27 -25.03 10.05 0.15
CA ILE A 27 -24.64 11.11 1.10
C ILE A 27 -23.80 12.19 0.42
N THR A 28 -23.70 13.36 1.06
CA THR A 28 -22.82 14.43 0.56
C THR A 28 -21.35 14.15 0.87
N ASP A 29 -20.43 14.70 0.07
CA ASP A 29 -18.98 14.65 0.35
C ASP A 29 -18.65 15.20 1.76
N ARG A 30 -19.34 16.26 2.18
CA ARG A 30 -19.21 16.82 3.53
C ARG A 30 -19.54 15.80 4.62
N THR A 31 -20.61 15.03 4.45
CA THR A 31 -21.00 13.97 5.38
C THR A 31 -19.97 12.85 5.41
N MET A 32 -19.46 12.45 4.25
CA MET A 32 -18.40 11.44 4.14
C MET A 32 -17.13 11.89 4.89
N ARG A 33 -16.69 13.15 4.70
CA ARG A 33 -15.55 13.71 5.44
C ARG A 33 -15.76 13.68 6.95
N ARG A 34 -16.96 14.05 7.43
CA ARG A 34 -17.31 13.98 8.86
C ARG A 34 -17.23 12.57 9.42
N TYR A 35 -17.58 11.54 8.64
CA TYR A 35 -17.41 10.15 9.09
C TYR A 35 -15.93 9.80 9.32
N PHE A 36 -15.00 10.34 8.53
CA PHE A 36 -13.56 10.16 8.76
C PHE A 36 -13.02 10.90 10.00
N GLU A 37 -13.81 11.78 10.62
CA GLU A 37 -13.47 12.39 11.92
C GLU A 37 -13.86 11.46 13.08
N ASN A 38 -14.73 10.47 12.85
CA ASN A 38 -15.14 9.48 13.85
C ASN A 38 -14.14 8.31 13.92
N PRO A 39 -13.46 8.09 15.06
CA PRO A 39 -12.52 6.98 15.22
C PRO A 39 -13.14 5.60 15.00
N GLU A 40 -14.39 5.37 15.41
CA GLU A 40 -15.10 4.10 15.22
C GLU A 40 -15.27 3.78 13.73
N PHE A 41 -15.70 4.77 12.94
CA PHE A 41 -15.85 4.61 11.50
C PHE A 41 -14.51 4.37 10.81
N CYS A 42 -13.47 5.12 11.18
CA CYS A 42 -12.11 4.92 10.68
C CYS A 42 -11.57 3.52 10.97
N GLN A 43 -11.83 2.99 12.17
CA GLN A 43 -11.43 1.63 12.53
C GLN A 43 -12.13 0.60 11.65
N ARG A 44 -13.45 0.70 11.51
CA ARG A 44 -14.26 -0.21 10.68
C ARG A 44 -13.87 -0.12 9.20
N TYR A 45 -13.55 1.08 8.73
CA TYR A 45 -13.00 1.29 7.39
C TYR A 45 -11.68 0.56 7.19
N ARG A 46 -10.73 0.69 8.12
CA ARG A 46 -9.46 -0.05 8.05
C ARG A 46 -9.65 -1.56 8.06
N GLU A 47 -10.52 -2.07 8.93
CA GLU A 47 -10.83 -3.51 8.99
C GLU A 47 -11.41 -4.02 7.67
N ALA A 48 -12.38 -3.29 7.11
CA ALA A 48 -13.00 -3.65 5.85
C ALA A 48 -12.03 -3.58 4.67
N PHE A 49 -11.10 -2.61 4.68
CA PHE A 49 -10.06 -2.46 3.67
C PHE A 49 -8.82 -3.33 3.88
N ALA A 50 -8.66 -3.98 5.03
CA ALA A 50 -7.44 -4.68 5.39
C ALA A 50 -7.05 -5.72 4.33
N GLY A 51 -8.01 -6.52 3.85
CA GLY A 51 -7.78 -7.49 2.78
C GLY A 51 -7.39 -6.83 1.45
N VAL A 52 -8.07 -5.74 1.07
CA VAL A 52 -7.76 -5.00 -0.17
C VAL A 52 -6.36 -4.41 -0.14
N VAL A 53 -5.96 -3.82 1.00
CA VAL A 53 -4.63 -3.27 1.21
C VAL A 53 -3.58 -4.38 1.18
N GLN A 54 -3.84 -5.51 1.86
CA GLN A 54 -2.95 -6.66 1.85
C GLN A 54 -2.73 -7.19 0.42
N ASP A 55 -3.80 -7.32 -0.37
CA ASP A 55 -3.72 -7.76 -1.76
C ASP A 55 -3.01 -6.74 -2.67
N ALA A 56 -3.21 -5.46 -2.44
CA ALA A 56 -2.49 -4.40 -3.15
C ALA A 56 -1.00 -4.40 -2.81
N THR A 57 -0.66 -4.57 -1.53
CA THR A 57 0.72 -4.72 -1.07
C THR A 57 1.38 -5.94 -1.67
N ARG A 58 0.71 -7.10 -1.70
CA ARG A 58 1.23 -8.32 -2.34
C ARG A 58 1.51 -8.10 -3.83
N ARG A 59 0.59 -7.46 -4.55
CA ARG A 59 0.78 -7.10 -5.97
C ARG A 59 1.95 -6.13 -6.16
N ALA A 60 2.09 -5.13 -5.29
CA ALA A 60 3.23 -4.22 -5.33
C ALA A 60 4.56 -4.94 -5.06
N GLN A 61 4.59 -5.87 -4.10
CA GLN A 61 5.77 -6.70 -3.82
C GLN A 61 6.15 -7.57 -5.03
N GLN A 62 5.18 -8.14 -5.75
CA GLN A 62 5.42 -8.89 -6.98
C GLN A 62 6.07 -8.04 -8.10
N LEU A 63 5.92 -6.71 -8.06
CA LEU A 63 6.55 -5.82 -9.03
C LEU A 63 8.01 -5.51 -8.70
N LEU A 64 8.51 -5.87 -7.51
CA LEU A 64 9.90 -5.59 -7.12
C LEU A 64 10.90 -6.32 -8.02
N GLU A 65 10.71 -7.61 -8.24
CA GLU A 65 11.59 -8.41 -9.08
C GLU A 65 11.70 -7.89 -10.53
N PRO A 66 10.60 -7.67 -11.28
CA PRO A 66 10.69 -7.12 -12.62
C PRO A 66 11.25 -5.68 -12.65
N ALA A 67 10.99 -4.87 -11.62
CA ALA A 67 11.59 -3.54 -11.50
C ALA A 67 13.11 -3.61 -11.29
N LEU A 68 13.59 -4.50 -10.42
CA LEU A 68 15.02 -4.72 -10.18
C LEU A 68 15.72 -5.25 -11.43
N SER A 69 15.11 -6.18 -12.15
CA SER A 69 15.63 -6.69 -13.44
C SER A 69 15.71 -5.58 -14.51
N THR A 70 14.74 -4.66 -14.52
CA THR A 70 14.78 -3.49 -15.40
C THR A 70 15.95 -2.57 -15.04
N LEU A 71 16.17 -2.29 -13.75
CA LEU A 71 17.30 -1.48 -13.28
C LEU A 71 18.64 -2.15 -13.61
N GLN A 72 18.73 -3.48 -13.47
CA GLN A 72 19.90 -4.27 -13.85
C GLN A 72 20.20 -4.12 -15.35
N THR A 73 19.20 -4.32 -16.19
CA THR A 73 19.34 -4.16 -17.65
C THR A 73 19.85 -2.76 -17.98
N VAL A 74 19.30 -1.72 -17.35
CA VAL A 74 19.71 -0.33 -17.60
C VAL A 74 21.14 -0.05 -17.12
N MET A 75 21.59 -0.60 -15.99
CA MET A 75 22.94 -0.32 -15.48
C MET A 75 24.04 -1.06 -16.27
N GLU A 76 23.72 -2.24 -16.81
CA GLU A 76 24.65 -3.10 -17.56
C GLU A 76 24.76 -2.70 -19.04
N ASP A 77 23.76 -2.01 -19.61
CA ASP A 77 23.77 -1.56 -21.00
C ASP A 77 24.77 -0.41 -21.21
N GLU A 78 25.84 -0.66 -21.97
CA GLU A 78 26.90 0.29 -22.27
C GLU A 78 26.48 1.39 -23.26
N GLU A 79 25.41 1.19 -24.03
CA GLU A 79 24.88 2.17 -24.98
C GLU A 79 24.03 3.24 -24.29
N ILE A 80 23.57 2.97 -23.06
CA ILE A 80 22.85 3.94 -22.25
C ILE A 80 23.81 4.98 -21.66
N ASN A 81 23.35 6.23 -21.63
CA ASN A 81 24.01 7.35 -20.95
C ASN A 81 24.55 6.95 -19.55
N PRO A 82 25.84 7.20 -19.24
CA PRO A 82 26.45 6.87 -17.95
C PRO A 82 25.69 7.37 -16.71
N ALA A 83 25.12 8.56 -16.74
CA ALA A 83 24.33 9.11 -15.64
C ALA A 83 23.03 8.32 -15.41
N ALA A 84 22.37 7.84 -16.46
CA ALA A 84 21.19 6.99 -16.33
C ALA A 84 21.54 5.62 -15.74
N ARG A 85 22.68 5.05 -16.14
CA ARG A 85 23.22 3.80 -15.57
C ARG A 85 23.53 3.93 -14.08
N VAL A 86 24.24 5.00 -13.69
CA VAL A 86 24.53 5.32 -12.29
C VAL A 86 23.26 5.54 -11.48
N ASN A 87 22.26 6.22 -12.04
CA ASN A 87 20.98 6.41 -11.38
C ASN A 87 20.23 5.09 -11.18
N ALA A 88 20.22 4.20 -12.17
CA ALA A 88 19.61 2.88 -12.04
C ALA A 88 20.29 2.03 -10.95
N ALA A 89 21.63 2.01 -10.93
CA ALA A 89 22.41 1.33 -9.90
C ALA A 89 22.12 1.91 -8.50
N LYS A 90 22.06 3.24 -8.36
CA LYS A 90 21.71 3.90 -7.10
C LYS A 90 20.32 3.49 -6.61
N ILE A 91 19.31 3.51 -7.49
CA ILE A 91 17.95 3.10 -7.14
C ILE A 91 17.94 1.64 -6.68
N ALA A 92 18.63 0.75 -7.40
CA ALA A 92 18.72 -0.67 -7.03
C ALA A 92 19.34 -0.86 -5.64
N LEU A 93 20.45 -0.17 -5.33
CA LEU A 93 21.10 -0.21 -4.02
C LEU A 93 20.19 0.35 -2.90
N ASP A 94 19.53 1.47 -3.13
CA ASP A 94 18.62 2.09 -2.16
C ASP A 94 17.46 1.14 -1.81
N TYR A 95 16.93 0.40 -2.79
CA TYR A 95 15.90 -0.61 -2.55
C TYR A 95 16.45 -1.87 -1.89
N ALA A 96 17.66 -2.32 -2.24
CA ALA A 96 18.29 -3.47 -1.60
C ALA A 96 18.41 -3.27 -0.08
N VAL A 97 18.91 -2.12 0.36
CA VAL A 97 19.00 -1.78 1.79
C VAL A 97 17.63 -1.79 2.46
N ARG A 98 16.62 -1.14 1.85
CA ARG A 98 15.27 -1.09 2.41
C ARG A 98 14.61 -2.46 2.52
N LEU A 99 14.83 -3.34 1.53
CA LEU A 99 14.27 -4.69 1.53
C LEU A 99 14.96 -5.58 2.56
N THR A 100 16.27 -5.44 2.74
CA THR A 100 17.00 -6.11 3.83
C THR A 100 16.46 -5.65 5.19
N ASP A 101 16.33 -4.34 5.43
CA ASP A 101 15.79 -3.82 6.69
C ASP A 101 14.36 -4.34 6.95
N GLN A 102 13.52 -4.42 5.91
CA GLN A 102 12.16 -4.96 6.03
C GLN A 102 12.15 -6.44 6.38
N ASN A 103 13.04 -7.23 5.77
CA ASN A 103 13.16 -8.65 6.06
C ASN A 103 13.66 -8.90 7.48
N ASP A 104 14.69 -8.17 7.92
CA ASP A 104 15.23 -8.27 9.27
C ASP A 104 14.18 -7.91 10.34
N LEU A 105 13.36 -6.89 10.09
CA LEU A 105 12.26 -6.52 10.97
C LEU A 105 11.17 -7.61 11.01
N ALA A 106 10.85 -8.22 9.87
CA ALA A 106 9.88 -9.30 9.81
C ALA A 106 10.36 -10.53 10.59
N GLU A 107 11.62 -10.94 10.40
CA GLU A 107 12.23 -12.06 11.14
C GLU A 107 12.24 -11.80 12.65
N ARG A 108 12.60 -10.58 13.07
CA ARG A 108 12.57 -10.19 14.49
C ARG A 108 11.16 -10.22 15.08
N LEU A 109 10.16 -9.84 14.31
CA LEU A 109 8.76 -9.90 14.76
C LEU A 109 8.31 -11.35 14.94
N THR A 110 8.59 -12.21 13.96
CA THR A 110 8.29 -13.64 14.04
C THR A 110 8.96 -14.29 15.26
N ALA A 111 10.24 -14.02 15.50
CA ALA A 111 10.93 -14.53 16.69
C ALA A 111 10.29 -14.08 18.01
N LEU A 112 9.85 -12.82 18.09
CA LEU A 112 9.16 -12.29 19.28
C LEU A 112 7.77 -12.92 19.48
N GLU A 113 7.06 -13.22 18.40
CA GLU A 113 5.76 -13.91 18.43
C GLU A 113 5.91 -15.35 18.91
N GLU A 114 6.94 -16.06 18.46
CA GLU A 114 7.27 -17.43 18.89
C GLU A 114 7.66 -17.50 20.37
N MET A 115 8.43 -16.52 20.88
CA MET A 115 8.81 -16.46 22.30
C MET A 115 7.64 -16.19 23.26
N ARG A 116 6.52 -15.66 22.75
CA ARG A 116 5.34 -15.32 23.55
C ARG A 116 4.30 -16.45 23.61
N GLN A 117 4.46 -17.49 22.80
CA GLN A 117 3.64 -18.70 22.80
C GLN A 117 4.20 -19.74 23.78
#